data_AF-A0A0K9PP54-F1
#
_entry.id   AF-A0A0K9PP54-F1
#
_cell.length_a   1.000
_cell.length_b   1.000
_cell.length_c   1.000
_cell.angle_alpha   90.00
_cell.angle_beta   90.00
_cell.angle_gamma   90.00
#
_symmetry.space_group_name_H-M   'P 1'
#
loop_
_entity.id
_entity.type
_entity.pdbx_description
1 polymer ?
#
loop_
_entity_poly.entity_id
_entity_poly.type
_entity_poly.pdbx_seq_one_letter_code
_entity_poly.pdbx_strand_id
1 'polypeptide(L)'
;MSTLSGKNNLKFNCSYGGNIITQPGKLKYSGGETRVFSFPRSICFLELEEKLKKAYNIPFVVKYQIAPEEDSDILISVKSDEDVQYMFEEYSRQIDSCRFPHFHLYLIPNLKNYRQQIRYNKFNDESRRRHIHGYKSNAVTTKIKLGFNFIKPLPTIDE
;
A
#
# COMPACT_ATOMS: atom_id res chain seq x y z
N MET A 1 10.72 17.34 -29.73
CA MET A 1 9.54 16.46 -29.51
C MET A 1 10.04 15.15 -28.92
N SER A 2 10.00 15.01 -27.59
CA SER A 2 10.52 13.82 -26.91
C SER A 2 9.53 12.66 -27.02
N THR A 3 9.96 11.65 -27.76
CA THR A 3 9.36 10.34 -27.99
C THR A 3 8.73 9.71 -26.73
N LEU A 4 7.40 9.56 -26.72
CA LEU A 4 6.63 8.66 -25.86
C LEU A 4 6.81 7.20 -26.29
N SER A 5 8.06 6.74 -26.40
CA SER A 5 8.36 5.35 -26.78
C SER A 5 8.50 4.49 -25.53
N GLY A 6 7.49 3.64 -25.31
CA GLY A 6 7.61 2.42 -24.50
C GLY A 6 7.42 2.56 -22.99
N LYS A 7 6.16 2.53 -22.53
CA LYS A 7 5.70 1.81 -21.32
C LYS A 7 4.18 2.04 -21.18
N ASN A 8 3.38 1.00 -21.40
CA ASN A 8 1.92 1.00 -21.14
C ASN A 8 1.54 1.20 -19.66
N ASN A 9 2.51 1.58 -18.82
CA ASN A 9 2.38 1.65 -17.38
C ASN A 9 2.53 3.09 -16.88
N LEU A 10 1.60 3.50 -16.03
CA LEU A 10 1.60 4.76 -15.31
C LEU A 10 2.49 4.64 -14.06
N LYS A 11 3.21 5.70 -13.69
CA LYS A 11 4.10 5.69 -12.52
C LYS A 11 3.59 6.63 -11.44
N PHE A 12 3.51 6.12 -10.21
CA PHE A 12 2.97 6.84 -9.06
C PHE A 12 3.97 6.82 -7.91
N ASN A 13 4.06 7.94 -7.19
CA ASN A 13 4.64 7.93 -5.86
C ASN A 13 3.59 7.42 -4.88
N CYS A 14 3.91 6.43 -4.07
CA CYS A 14 3.04 5.89 -3.05
C CYS A 14 3.66 6.13 -1.68
N SER A 15 3.03 6.95 -0.84
CA SER A 15 3.45 7.15 0.54
C SER A 15 2.63 6.31 1.51
N TYR A 16 3.32 5.70 2.46
CA TYR A 16 2.75 4.83 3.48
C TYR A 16 3.38 5.10 4.86
N GLY A 17 2.62 4.88 5.94
CA GLY A 17 3.11 4.92 7.32
C GLY A 17 3.33 6.34 7.89
N GLY A 18 3.05 7.37 7.11
CA GLY A 18 3.00 8.76 7.57
C GLY A 18 1.60 9.18 8.02
N ASN A 19 1.50 10.41 8.47
CA ASN A 19 0.26 11.01 8.95
C ASN A 19 -0.16 12.16 8.05
N ILE A 20 -1.46 12.30 7.83
CA ILE A 20 -2.03 13.50 7.22
C ILE A 20 -2.12 14.55 8.32
N ILE A 21 -1.35 15.62 8.18
CA ILE A 21 -1.34 16.77 9.08
C ILE A 21 -2.13 17.89 8.40
N THR A 22 -3.16 18.37 9.06
CA THR A 22 -3.85 19.63 8.72
C THR A 22 -2.99 20.79 9.23
N GLN A 23 -2.29 21.48 8.34
CA GLN A 23 -1.76 22.81 8.61
C GLN A 23 -2.84 23.85 8.30
N PRO A 24 -2.77 25.09 8.82
CA PRO A 24 -3.74 26.13 8.49
C PRO A 24 -3.86 26.30 6.97
N GLY A 25 -4.97 25.83 6.40
CA GLY A 25 -5.29 25.89 4.97
C GLY A 25 -4.69 24.81 4.06
N LYS A 26 -3.96 23.80 4.57
CA LYS A 26 -3.36 22.73 3.74
C LYS A 26 -3.26 21.37 4.44
N LEU A 27 -3.64 20.29 3.73
CA LEU A 27 -3.28 18.91 4.06
C LEU A 27 -1.85 18.64 3.59
N LYS A 28 -1.01 18.23 4.54
CA LYS A 28 0.33 17.74 4.26
C LYS A 28 0.49 16.31 4.78
N TYR A 29 0.91 15.40 3.90
CA TYR A 29 1.40 14.10 4.36
C TYR A 29 2.79 14.26 4.95
N SER A 30 2.99 13.83 6.19
CA SER A 30 4.26 13.98 6.91
C SER A 30 4.73 12.66 7.50
N GLY A 31 6.02 12.39 7.36
CA GLY A 31 6.66 11.13 7.74
C GLY A 31 6.30 9.97 6.79
N GLY A 32 6.66 8.76 7.19
CA GLY A 32 6.44 7.55 6.40
C GLY A 32 7.51 7.28 5.34
N GLU A 33 7.22 6.31 4.48
CA GLU A 33 8.07 5.90 3.37
C GLU A 33 7.36 6.15 2.04
N THR A 34 8.09 6.67 1.05
CA THR A 34 7.60 6.86 -0.32
C THR A 34 8.29 5.88 -1.26
N ARG A 35 7.51 5.09 -2.00
CA ARG A 35 8.00 4.17 -3.03
C ARG A 35 7.33 4.45 -4.37
N VAL A 36 8.05 4.24 -5.46
CA VAL A 36 7.49 4.38 -6.81
C VAL A 36 6.85 3.07 -7.24
N PHE A 37 5.58 3.12 -7.64
CA PHE A 37 4.88 2.00 -8.27
C PHE A 37 4.62 2.29 -9.74
N SER A 38 4.58 1.23 -10.54
CA SER A 38 4.18 1.31 -11.94
C SER A 38 3.01 0.36 -12.18
N PHE A 39 1.90 0.85 -12.72
CA PHE A 39 0.70 0.06 -12.99
C PHE A 39 0.35 0.11 -14.47
N PRO A 40 -0.04 -1.02 -15.10
CA PRO A 40 -0.59 -0.99 -16.44
C PRO A 40 -1.90 -0.19 -16.46
N ARG A 41 -2.18 0.52 -17.56
CA ARG A 41 -3.42 1.29 -17.73
C ARG A 41 -4.69 0.42 -17.64
N SER A 42 -4.57 -0.87 -17.95
CA SER A 42 -5.66 -1.84 -17.92
C SER A 42 -5.85 -2.53 -16.57
N ILE A 43 -5.14 -2.11 -15.51
CA ILE A 43 -5.25 -2.75 -14.19
C ILE A 43 -6.64 -2.52 -13.59
N CYS A 44 -7.19 -3.54 -12.93
CA CYS A 44 -8.39 -3.40 -12.10
C CYS A 44 -8.02 -3.03 -10.65
N PHE A 45 -9.00 -2.56 -9.89
CA PHE A 45 -8.85 -2.15 -8.50
C PHE A 45 -8.30 -3.27 -7.63
N LEU A 46 -8.79 -4.50 -7.81
CA LEU A 46 -8.32 -5.66 -7.04
C LEU A 46 -6.83 -5.92 -7.25
N GLU A 47 -6.36 -5.91 -8.50
CA GLU A 47 -4.95 -6.12 -8.83
C GLU A 47 -4.06 -4.97 -8.31
N LEU A 48 -4.54 -3.73 -8.43
CA LEU A 48 -3.86 -2.55 -7.90
C LEU A 48 -3.68 -2.66 -6.39
N GLU A 49 -4.76 -3.00 -5.68
CA GLU A 49 -4.78 -3.14 -4.23
C GLU A 49 -3.89 -4.31 -3.78
N GLU A 50 -3.93 -5.46 -4.47
CA GLU A 50 -3.06 -6.60 -4.19
C GLU A 50 -1.58 -6.27 -4.36
N LYS A 51 -1.22 -5.57 -5.43
CA LYS A 51 0.18 -5.17 -5.69
C LYS A 51 0.71 -4.26 -4.59
N LEU A 52 -0.10 -3.32 -4.14
CA LEU A 52 0.24 -2.45 -3.02
C LEU A 52 0.28 -3.26 -1.69
N LYS A 53 -0.66 -4.18 -1.46
CA LYS A 53 -0.72 -5.04 -0.26
C LYS A 53 0.54 -5.89 -0.11
N LYS A 54 1.03 -6.48 -1.21
CA LYS A 54 2.27 -7.28 -1.22
C LYS A 54 3.50 -6.45 -0.82
N ALA A 55 3.50 -5.14 -1.05
CA ALA A 55 4.63 -4.28 -0.74
C ALA A 55 4.64 -3.76 0.71
N TYR A 56 3.46 -3.57 1.31
CA TYR A 56 3.32 -2.95 2.63
C TYR A 56 2.78 -3.90 3.72
N ASN A 57 2.33 -5.11 3.36
CA ASN A 57 1.87 -6.20 4.24
C ASN A 57 0.78 -5.83 5.25
N ILE A 58 0.01 -4.79 4.98
CA ILE A 58 -1.11 -4.34 5.80
C ILE A 58 -2.27 -3.85 4.90
N PRO A 59 -3.53 -3.95 5.35
CA PRO A 59 -4.65 -3.39 4.61
C PRO A 59 -4.67 -1.87 4.74
N PHE A 60 -4.90 -1.20 3.63
CA PHE A 60 -4.96 0.26 3.54
C PHE A 60 -6.17 0.69 2.71
N VAL A 61 -6.48 1.98 2.78
CA VAL A 61 -7.31 2.68 1.81
C VAL A 61 -6.38 3.47 0.91
N VAL A 62 -6.50 3.28 -0.39
CA VAL A 62 -5.77 4.06 -1.40
C VAL A 62 -6.46 5.41 -1.56
N LYS A 63 -5.70 6.49 -1.44
CA LYS A 63 -6.19 7.84 -1.71
C LYS A 63 -5.28 8.62 -2.64
N TYR A 64 -5.81 9.60 -3.37
CA TYR A 64 -5.03 10.52 -4.21
C TYR A 64 -5.55 11.96 -4.08
N GLN A 65 -4.77 12.93 -4.57
CA GLN A 65 -5.12 14.35 -4.56
C GLN A 65 -5.23 14.86 -6.01
N ILE A 66 -6.27 15.66 -6.30
CA ILE A 66 -6.54 16.21 -7.64
C ILE A 66 -5.65 17.43 -7.96
N ALA A 67 -5.40 18.32 -7.00
CA ALA A 67 -4.58 19.51 -7.20
C ALA A 67 -3.87 19.91 -5.90
N PRO A 68 -2.54 19.80 -5.81
CA PRO A 68 -1.80 20.18 -4.60
C PRO A 68 -1.70 21.70 -4.38
N GLU A 69 -1.97 22.52 -5.40
CA GLU A 69 -1.82 23.99 -5.33
C GLU A 69 -3.11 24.76 -4.98
N GLU A 70 -4.30 24.19 -5.16
CA GLU A 70 -5.58 24.92 -4.99
C GLU A 70 -6.06 25.03 -3.53
N ASP A 71 -5.17 24.89 -2.54
CA ASP A 71 -5.53 24.75 -1.11
C ASP A 71 -6.59 23.66 -0.88
N SER A 72 -6.65 22.69 -1.81
CA SER A 72 -7.64 21.64 -1.81
C SER A 72 -7.18 20.53 -0.88
N ASP A 73 -7.74 20.54 0.32
CA ASP A 73 -7.64 19.50 1.36
C ASP A 73 -8.39 18.21 0.97
N ILE A 74 -8.52 17.92 -0.33
CA ILE A 74 -9.37 16.85 -0.83
C ILE A 74 -8.52 15.65 -1.20
N LEU A 75 -8.66 14.61 -0.38
CA LEU A 75 -8.16 13.28 -0.68
C LEU A 75 -9.30 12.38 -1.14
N ILE A 76 -9.24 11.96 -2.40
CA ILE A 76 -10.21 11.06 -2.99
C ILE A 76 -9.81 9.63 -2.71
N SER A 77 -10.76 8.81 -2.28
CA SER A 77 -10.51 7.38 -2.03
C SER A 77 -10.83 6.58 -3.27
N VAL A 78 -9.98 5.60 -3.58
CA VAL A 78 -10.21 4.63 -4.65
C VAL A 78 -10.83 3.38 -4.03
N LYS A 79 -12.01 2.96 -4.50
CA LYS A 79 -12.78 1.84 -3.97
C LYS A 79 -13.32 0.89 -5.03
N SER A 80 -13.31 1.28 -6.30
CA SER A 80 -13.81 0.47 -7.41
C SER A 80 -12.98 0.65 -8.68
N ASP A 81 -13.29 -0.13 -9.72
CA ASP A 81 -12.66 -0.02 -11.04
C ASP A 81 -12.95 1.33 -11.70
N GLU A 82 -14.16 1.87 -11.50
CA GLU A 82 -14.54 3.20 -11.97
C GLU A 82 -13.65 4.28 -11.31
N ASP A 83 -13.40 4.18 -10.01
CA ASP A 83 -12.50 5.11 -9.31
C ASP A 83 -11.06 5.04 -9.84
N VAL A 84 -10.60 3.85 -10.26
CA VAL A 84 -9.27 3.67 -10.89
C VAL A 84 -9.20 4.38 -12.24
N GLN A 85 -10.26 4.29 -13.05
CA GLN A 85 -10.32 5.00 -14.34
C GLN A 85 -10.25 6.51 -14.12
N TYR A 86 -11.08 7.06 -13.21
CA TYR A 86 -11.05 8.49 -12.88
C TYR A 86 -9.68 8.93 -12.37
N MET A 87 -9.02 8.13 -11.53
CA MET A 87 -7.67 8.41 -11.05
C MET A 87 -6.63 8.46 -12.19
N PHE A 88 -6.74 7.58 -13.19
CA PHE A 88 -5.82 7.53 -14.33
C PHE A 88 -6.06 8.64 -15.37
N GLU A 89 -7.31 9.04 -15.55
CA GLU A 89 -7.66 10.23 -16.35
C GLU A 89 -7.05 11.48 -15.73
N GLU A 90 -7.21 11.63 -14.41
CA GLU A 90 -6.66 12.74 -13.65
C GLU A 90 -5.12 12.76 -13.69
N TYR A 91 -4.49 11.59 -13.60
CA TYR A 91 -3.05 11.42 -13.81
C TYR A 91 -2.60 11.94 -15.19
N SER A 92 -3.33 11.57 -16.24
CA SER A 92 -2.99 11.95 -17.61
C SER A 92 -3.13 13.46 -17.80
N ARG A 93 -4.21 14.04 -17.27
CA ARG A 93 -4.46 15.50 -17.27
C ARG A 93 -3.34 16.28 -16.57
N GLN A 94 -2.87 15.81 -15.43
CA GLN A 94 -1.80 16.47 -14.67
C GLN A 94 -0.45 16.43 -15.39
N ILE A 95 -0.12 15.30 -16.04
CA ILE A 95 1.12 15.19 -16.85
C ILE A 95 1.08 16.13 -18.04
N ASP A 96 -0.02 16.13 -18.79
CA ASP A 96 -0.16 16.97 -19.98
C ASP A 96 -0.08 18.46 -19.63
N SER A 97 -0.58 18.84 -18.46
CA SER A 97 -0.49 20.21 -17.96
C SER A 97 0.93 20.67 -17.59
N CYS A 98 1.92 19.76 -17.53
CA CYS A 98 3.29 20.00 -17.04
C CYS A 98 3.38 20.64 -15.64
N ARG A 99 2.27 20.79 -14.92
CA ARG A 99 2.21 21.43 -13.61
C ARG A 99 2.66 20.49 -12.49
N PHE A 100 2.43 19.18 -12.65
CA PHE A 100 2.71 18.21 -11.59
C PHE A 100 3.33 16.93 -12.16
N PRO A 101 4.67 16.81 -12.17
CA PRO A 101 5.35 15.63 -12.70
C PRO A 101 5.17 14.37 -11.82
N HIS A 102 4.54 14.49 -10.64
CA HIS A 102 4.52 13.47 -9.61
C HIS A 102 3.12 13.32 -8.99
N PHE A 103 2.26 12.55 -9.66
CA PHE A 103 1.01 12.12 -9.05
C PHE A 103 1.27 11.22 -7.85
N HIS A 104 0.60 11.52 -6.73
CA HIS A 104 0.88 10.91 -5.43
C HIS A 104 -0.33 10.14 -4.90
N LEU A 105 -0.09 8.89 -4.52
CA LEU A 105 -1.02 8.03 -3.79
C LEU A 105 -0.64 7.98 -2.31
N TYR A 106 -1.62 8.13 -1.45
CA TYR A 106 -1.48 8.02 -0.01
C TYR A 106 -2.17 6.74 0.48
N LEU A 107 -1.40 5.87 1.13
CA LEU A 107 -1.89 4.61 1.68
C LEU A 107 -2.16 4.80 3.17
N ILE A 108 -3.45 4.86 3.51
CA ILE A 108 -3.88 5.08 4.89
C ILE A 108 -4.25 3.72 5.50
N PRO A 109 -3.62 3.28 6.61
CA PRO A 109 -3.95 2.01 7.26
C PRO A 109 -5.44 1.87 7.54
N ASN A 110 -6.03 0.76 7.08
CA ASN A 110 -7.40 0.41 7.41
C ASN A 110 -7.40 -0.53 8.63
N LEU A 111 -7.25 0.06 9.82
CA LEU A 111 -7.14 -0.69 11.08
C LEU A 111 -8.39 -1.54 11.39
N LYS A 112 -9.57 -1.14 10.90
CA LYS A 112 -10.81 -1.92 11.04
C LYS A 112 -10.71 -3.23 10.25
N ASN A 113 -10.26 -3.17 9.00
CA ASN A 113 -10.03 -4.34 8.17
C ASN A 113 -8.82 -5.16 8.66
N TYR A 114 -7.78 -4.54 9.19
CA TYR A 114 -6.62 -5.24 9.77
C TYR A 114 -7.03 -6.15 10.94
N ARG A 115 -7.83 -5.64 11.88
CA ARG A 115 -8.34 -6.46 13.00
C ARG A 115 -9.21 -7.61 12.52
N GLN A 116 -10.03 -7.39 11.49
CA GLN A 116 -10.85 -8.45 10.90
C GLN A 116 -10.00 -9.48 10.15
N GLN A 117 -9.00 -9.06 9.38
CA GLN A 117 -8.06 -9.96 8.69
C GLN A 117 -7.22 -10.77 9.67
N ILE A 118 -6.71 -10.18 10.77
CA ILE A 118 -6.04 -10.93 11.83
C ILE A 118 -6.99 -11.97 12.43
N ARG A 119 -8.24 -11.60 12.72
CA ARG A 119 -9.23 -12.54 13.25
C ARG A 119 -9.52 -13.68 12.27
N TYR A 120 -9.70 -13.37 10.98
CA TYR A 120 -9.91 -14.35 9.92
C TYR A 120 -8.71 -15.28 9.74
N ASN A 121 -7.50 -14.73 9.67
CA ASN A 121 -6.27 -15.50 9.54
C ASN A 121 -6.03 -16.39 10.77
N LYS A 122 -6.33 -15.90 11.98
CA LYS A 122 -6.26 -16.69 13.22
C LYS A 122 -7.27 -17.84 13.21
N PHE A 123 -8.52 -17.59 12.79
CA PHE A 123 -9.54 -18.63 12.68
C PHE A 123 -9.17 -19.70 11.63
N ASN A 124 -8.61 -19.29 10.49
CA ASN A 124 -8.16 -20.21 9.47
C ASN A 124 -6.93 -21.00 9.91
N ASP A 125 -6.00 -20.38 10.63
CA ASP A 125 -4.83 -21.06 11.20
C ASP A 125 -5.25 -22.05 12.32
N GLU A 126 -6.18 -21.68 13.20
CA GLU A 126 -6.80 -22.60 14.17
C GLU A 126 -7.56 -23.74 13.48
N SER A 127 -8.31 -23.46 12.42
CA SER A 127 -9.03 -24.48 11.66
C SER A 127 -8.08 -25.41 10.90
N ARG A 128 -6.97 -24.89 10.36
CA ARG A 128 -5.87 -25.69 9.78
C ARG A 128 -5.15 -26.50 10.85
N ARG A 129 -4.86 -25.95 12.03
CA ARG A 129 -4.30 -26.70 13.17
C ARG A 129 -5.21 -27.84 13.61
N ARG A 130 -6.53 -27.62 13.67
CA ARG A 130 -7.52 -28.66 13.97
C ARG A 130 -7.56 -29.75 12.89
N HIS A 131 -7.50 -29.39 11.61
CA HIS A 131 -7.41 -30.35 10.51
C HIS A 131 -6.09 -31.14 10.53
N ILE A 132 -4.96 -30.51 10.86
CA ILE A 132 -3.66 -31.19 10.98
C ILE A 132 -3.64 -32.14 12.19
N HIS A 133 -4.32 -31.81 13.29
CA HIS A 133 -4.43 -32.72 14.44
C HIS A 133 -5.28 -33.96 14.16
N GLY A 134 -6.19 -33.89 13.17
CA GLY A 134 -6.95 -35.05 12.69
C GLY A 134 -6.19 -35.99 11.73
N TYR A 135 -5.02 -35.57 11.23
CA TYR A 135 -4.21 -36.30 10.25
C TYR A 135 -2.84 -36.78 10.79
N LYS A 136 -2.68 -36.86 12.11
CA LYS A 136 -1.48 -37.46 12.73
C LYS A 136 -1.80 -38.77 13.45
N SER A 137 -2.32 -39.74 12.72
CA SER A 137 -1.81 -41.10 12.83
C SER A 137 -0.78 -41.30 11.70
N ASN A 138 0.48 -41.48 12.10
CA ASN A 138 1.61 -41.98 11.30
C ASN A 138 2.20 -41.05 10.20
N ALA A 139 3.01 -40.05 10.59
CA ALA A 139 4.12 -39.60 9.73
C ALA A 139 5.20 -38.84 10.52
N VAL A 140 6.45 -39.16 10.18
CA VAL A 140 7.73 -38.84 10.81
C VAL A 140 7.97 -37.34 11.05
N THR A 141 8.46 -37.02 12.25
CA THR A 141 8.85 -35.69 12.74
C THR A 141 9.90 -35.03 11.83
N THR A 142 9.51 -34.01 11.07
CA THR A 142 10.47 -33.02 10.54
C THR A 142 10.39 -31.77 11.40
N LYS A 143 11.42 -31.54 12.22
CA LYS A 143 11.65 -30.29 12.96
C LYS A 143 11.98 -29.19 11.95
N ILE A 144 11.13 -28.18 11.84
CA ILE A 144 11.49 -26.91 11.20
C ILE A 144 11.71 -25.88 12.31
N LYS A 145 12.96 -25.44 12.44
CA LYS A 145 13.43 -24.43 13.40
C LYS A 145 12.99 -23.05 12.89
N LEU A 146 11.94 -22.48 13.48
CA LEU A 146 11.56 -21.08 13.24
C LEU A 146 12.57 -20.17 13.96
N GLY A 147 13.54 -19.63 13.22
CA GLY A 147 14.44 -18.59 13.71
C GLY A 147 13.73 -17.24 13.77
N PHE A 148 13.28 -16.84 14.96
CA PHE A 148 12.94 -15.45 15.26
C PHE A 148 14.24 -14.71 15.58
N ASN A 149 14.72 -13.88 14.66
CA ASN A 149 15.79 -12.92 14.98
C ASN A 149 15.15 -11.66 15.56
N PHE A 150 15.15 -11.58 16.89
CA PHE A 150 14.95 -10.34 17.62
C PHE A 150 16.11 -9.38 17.31
N ILE A 151 15.74 -8.10 17.21
CA ILE A 151 16.58 -6.91 17.07
C ILE A 151 17.75 -6.96 18.07
N LYS A 152 19.00 -6.81 17.59
CA LYS A 152 20.13 -6.47 18.47
C LYS A 152 20.17 -4.95 18.68
N PRO A 153 20.33 -4.44 19.92
CA PRO A 153 20.53 -3.01 20.14
C PRO A 153 21.95 -2.58 19.72
N LEU A 154 22.08 -1.32 19.30
CA LEU A 154 23.36 -0.65 19.00
C LEU A 154 24.24 -0.57 20.27
N PRO A 155 25.58 -0.67 20.16
CA PRO A 155 26.47 -0.48 21.30
C PRO A 155 26.59 1.00 21.68
N THR A 156 26.50 1.28 22.98
CA THR A 156 26.90 2.52 23.63
C THR A 156 28.41 2.70 23.45
N ILE A 157 28.83 3.89 23.02
CA ILE A 157 30.24 4.29 22.99
C ILE A 157 30.49 5.04 24.28
N ASP A 158 31.20 4.42 25.21
CA ASP A 158 31.83 5.10 26.33
C ASP A 158 33.36 5.00 26.12
N GLU A 159 34.04 6.15 26.06
CA GLU A 159 35.51 6.27 26.09
C GLU A 159 36.09 5.93 27.47
#